data_AF-A0A6L6JML5-F1
#
_entry.id   AF-A0A6L6JML5-F1
#
_cell.length_a   1.000
_cell.length_b   1.000
_cell.length_c   1.000
_cell.angle_alpha   90.00
_cell.angle_beta   90.00
_cell.angle_gamma   90.00
#
_symmetry.space_group_name_H-M   'P 1'
#
loop_
_entity.id
_entity.type
_entity.pdbx_description
1 polymer ?
#
loop_
_entity_poly.entity_id
_entity_poly.type
_entity_poly.pdbx_seq_one_letter_code
_entity_poly.pdbx_strand_id
1 'polypeptide(L)'
;MISEELKKAESIEEVVQIIDNGGTGFETPEEVAAKYAYLSAMQTERHNKEDIQAELQSLMEEGAMFEYPLALEYAESYLIDTLTDTPRSERF
;
A
#
# COMPACT_ATOMS: atom_id res chain seq x y z
N MET A 1 -4.72 6.30 7.83
CA MET A 1 -6.10 6.10 7.30
C MET A 1 -6.00 5.76 5.82
N ILE A 2 -6.78 4.80 5.34
CA ILE A 2 -6.84 4.42 3.91
C ILE A 2 -7.94 5.26 3.26
N SER A 3 -7.66 5.93 2.13
CA SER A 3 -8.66 6.73 1.43
C SER A 3 -9.81 5.91 0.89
N GLU A 4 -10.99 6.51 0.86
CA GLU A 4 -12.21 5.91 0.32
C GLU A 4 -12.08 5.61 -1.19
N GLU A 5 -11.26 6.37 -1.92
CA GLU A 5 -10.95 6.13 -3.33
C GLU A 5 -10.21 4.81 -3.51
N LEU A 6 -9.21 4.54 -2.68
CA LEU A 6 -8.46 3.28 -2.72
C LEU A 6 -9.30 2.08 -2.25
N LYS A 7 -10.21 2.28 -1.29
CA LYS A 7 -11.14 1.21 -0.87
C LYS A 7 -12.19 0.86 -1.91
N LYS A 8 -12.50 1.79 -2.81
CA LYS A 8 -13.47 1.60 -3.89
C LYS A 8 -12.84 1.03 -5.16
N ALA A 9 -11.52 1.11 -5.30
CA ALA A 9 -10.83 0.48 -6.40
C ALA A 9 -11.03 -1.03 -6.29
N GLU A 10 -11.73 -1.60 -7.26
CA GLU A 10 -12.03 -3.04 -7.34
C GLU A 10 -10.96 -3.77 -8.16
N SER A 11 -10.04 -3.05 -8.80
CA SER A 11 -9.03 -3.60 -9.71
C SER A 11 -7.72 -2.80 -9.70
N ILE A 12 -6.62 -3.48 -10.04
CA ILE A 12 -5.28 -2.87 -10.14
C ILE A 12 -5.24 -1.70 -11.13
N GLU A 13 -5.99 -1.78 -12.23
CA GLU A 13 -6.08 -0.72 -13.24
C GLU A 13 -6.68 0.59 -12.68
N GLU A 14 -7.64 0.51 -11.76
CA GLU A 14 -8.21 1.69 -11.11
C GLU A 14 -7.19 2.34 -10.15
N VAL A 15 -6.41 1.51 -9.45
CA VAL A 15 -5.33 1.98 -8.58
C VAL A 15 -4.24 2.67 -9.40
N VAL A 16 -3.87 2.08 -10.54
CA VAL A 16 -2.94 2.68 -11.51
C VAL A 16 -3.45 4.06 -11.94
N GLN A 17 -4.74 4.20 -12.27
CA GLN A 17 -5.30 5.50 -12.63
C GLN A 17 -5.26 6.51 -11.48
N ILE A 18 -5.51 6.11 -10.23
CA ILE A 18 -5.39 7.01 -9.08
C ILE A 18 -3.93 7.50 -8.95
N ILE A 19 -2.97 6.60 -9.08
CA ILE A 19 -1.54 6.91 -9.04
C ILE A 19 -1.15 7.87 -10.17
N ASP A 20 -1.53 7.56 -11.40
CA ASP A 20 -1.20 8.37 -12.59
C ASP A 20 -1.84 9.76 -12.56
N ASN A 21 -2.98 9.90 -11.87
CA ASN A 21 -3.62 11.20 -11.63
C ASN A 21 -2.98 12.01 -10.50
N GLY A 22 -1.87 11.54 -9.92
CA GLY A 22 -1.15 12.23 -8.86
C GLY A 22 -1.54 11.82 -7.44
N GLY A 23 -2.20 10.67 -7.27
CA GLY A 23 -2.66 10.16 -5.99
C GLY A 23 -4.11 10.57 -5.69
N THR A 24 -4.41 10.76 -4.40
CA THR A 24 -5.73 11.21 -3.93
C THR A 24 -5.65 12.63 -3.38
N GLY A 25 -6.78 13.18 -2.93
CA GLY A 25 -6.78 14.48 -2.22
C GLY A 25 -5.99 14.49 -0.90
N PHE A 26 -5.59 13.32 -0.39
CA PHE A 26 -4.93 13.17 0.91
C PHE A 26 -3.64 12.33 0.88
N GLU A 27 -3.33 11.69 -0.24
CA GLU A 27 -2.21 10.74 -0.37
C GLU A 27 -1.45 11.00 -1.66
N THR A 28 -0.13 10.96 -1.61
CA THR A 28 0.70 10.99 -2.82
C THR A 28 0.58 9.68 -3.61
N PRO A 29 1.01 9.65 -4.89
CA PRO A 29 1.08 8.42 -5.68
C PRO A 29 1.78 7.26 -4.96
N GLU A 30 2.90 7.56 -4.29
CA GLU A 30 3.70 6.60 -3.55
C GLU A 30 2.96 6.08 -2.32
N GLU A 31 2.24 6.95 -1.61
CA GLU A 31 1.42 6.53 -0.46
C GLU A 31 0.25 5.64 -0.89
N VAL A 32 -0.37 5.92 -2.04
CA VAL A 32 -1.44 5.10 -2.62
C VAL A 32 -0.90 3.73 -3.02
N ALA A 33 0.21 3.69 -3.78
CA ALA A 33 0.86 2.45 -4.20
C ALA A 33 1.29 1.60 -2.99
N ALA A 34 1.89 2.24 -1.99
CA ALA A 34 2.32 1.60 -0.74
C ALA A 34 1.15 0.98 0.03
N LYS A 35 0.04 1.72 0.18
CA LYS A 35 -1.16 1.23 0.88
C LYS A 35 -1.83 0.08 0.13
N TYR A 36 -1.91 0.17 -1.20
CA TYR A 36 -2.43 -0.91 -2.02
C TYR A 36 -1.59 -2.19 -1.83
N ALA A 37 -0.29 -2.11 -2.05
CA ALA A 37 0.62 -3.26 -1.92
C ALA A 37 0.60 -3.85 -0.51
N TYR A 38 0.54 -3.00 0.51
CA TYR A 38 0.37 -3.42 1.90
C TYR A 38 -0.95 -4.18 2.11
N LEU A 39 -2.08 -3.64 1.63
CA LEU A 39 -3.40 -4.28 1.80
C LEU A 39 -3.52 -5.60 1.02
N SER A 40 -2.94 -5.66 -0.17
CA SER A 40 -2.87 -6.91 -0.96
C SER A 40 -2.01 -7.95 -0.23
N ALA A 41 -0.83 -7.58 0.27
CA ALA A 41 0.03 -8.47 1.04
C ALA A 41 -0.59 -8.89 2.39
N MET A 42 -1.43 -8.06 3.00
CA MET A 42 -2.18 -8.42 4.22
C MET A 42 -3.33 -9.40 3.97
N GLN A 43 -3.74 -9.60 2.71
CA GLN A 43 -4.73 -10.62 2.34
C GLN A 43 -4.07 -11.99 2.07
N THR A 44 -2.75 -12.05 1.91
CA THR A 44 -2.00 -13.30 1.74
C THR A 44 -1.61 -13.89 3.10
N GLU A 45 -1.49 -15.22 3.19
CA GLU A 45 -1.11 -15.90 4.45
C GLU A 45 0.31 -15.57 4.93
N ARG A 46 1.15 -14.98 4.08
CA ARG A 46 2.59 -14.83 4.34
C ARG A 46 2.99 -13.44 4.82
N HIS A 47 2.13 -12.42 4.66
CA HIS A 47 2.31 -11.06 5.19
C HIS A 47 3.77 -10.56 5.14
N ASN A 48 4.47 -10.79 4.03
CA ASN A 48 5.92 -10.57 3.93
C ASN A 48 6.24 -9.41 3.00
N LYS A 49 7.48 -8.91 3.12
CA LYS A 49 8.01 -7.83 2.28
C LYS A 49 8.07 -8.23 0.80
N GLU A 50 8.30 -9.51 0.51
CA GLU A 50 8.36 -10.01 -0.87
C GLU A 50 7.02 -9.84 -1.61
N ASP A 51 5.90 -10.10 -0.93
CA ASP A 51 4.55 -9.91 -1.50
C ASP A 51 4.29 -8.41 -1.77
N ILE A 52 4.69 -7.52 -0.85
CA ILE A 52 4.59 -6.06 -1.06
C ILE A 52 5.41 -5.63 -2.29
N GLN A 53 6.64 -6.13 -2.41
CA GLN A 53 7.51 -5.80 -3.54
C GLN A 53 6.93 -6.30 -4.86
N ALA A 54 6.33 -7.49 -4.86
CA ALA A 54 5.66 -8.05 -6.03
C ALA A 54 4.47 -7.18 -6.46
N GLU A 55 3.62 -6.76 -5.51
CA GLU A 55 2.45 -5.92 -5.81
C GLU A 55 2.84 -4.53 -6.32
N LEU A 56 3.87 -3.90 -5.73
CA LEU A 56 4.42 -2.64 -6.26
C LEU A 56 4.95 -2.80 -7.67
N GLN A 57 5.61 -3.93 -7.95
CA GLN A 57 6.10 -4.21 -9.29
C GLN A 57 4.96 -4.42 -10.29
N SER A 58 3.90 -5.13 -9.90
CA SER A 58 2.69 -5.28 -10.74
C SER A 58 2.06 -3.94 -11.08
N LEU A 59 1.98 -2.99 -10.14
CA LEU A 59 1.48 -1.64 -10.43
C LEU A 59 2.32 -0.94 -11.51
N MET A 60 3.64 -1.04 -11.44
CA MET A 60 4.53 -0.45 -12.46
C MET A 60 4.44 -1.15 -13.82
N GLU A 61 4.25 -2.48 -13.82
CA GLU A 61 4.05 -3.26 -15.04
C GLU A 61 2.74 -2.89 -15.75
N GLU A 62 1.70 -2.57 -15.00
CA GLU A 62 0.42 -2.02 -15.49
C GLU A 62 0.49 -0.53 -15.88
N GLY A 63 1.63 0.12 -15.65
CA GLY A 63 1.92 1.47 -16.13
C GLY A 63 1.84 2.58 -15.07
N ALA A 64 1.66 2.26 -13.79
CA ALA A 64 1.65 3.26 -12.73
C ALA A 64 3.01 3.97 -12.60
N MET A 65 3.01 5.30 -12.63
CA MET A 65 4.20 6.11 -12.43
C MET A 65 4.30 6.62 -10.99
N PHE A 66 5.24 6.06 -10.22
CA PHE A 66 5.57 6.49 -8.86
C PHE A 66 7.02 6.15 -8.51
N GLU A 67 7.56 6.79 -7.48
CA GLU A 67 8.92 6.49 -6.99
C GLU A 67 8.94 5.17 -6.19
N TYR A 68 9.36 4.08 -6.84
CA TYR A 68 9.41 2.74 -6.22
C TYR A 68 10.11 2.69 -4.86
N PRO A 69 11.33 3.26 -4.67
CA PRO A 69 12.00 3.21 -3.38
C PRO A 69 11.21 3.88 -2.26
N LEU A 70 10.51 4.98 -2.57
CA LEU A 70 9.70 5.73 -1.63
C LEU A 70 8.39 5.01 -1.30
N ALA A 71 7.74 4.42 -2.30
CA ALA A 71 6.55 3.58 -2.09
C ALA A 71 6.86 2.34 -1.22
N LEU A 72 8.02 1.72 -1.44
CA LEU A 72 8.47 0.60 -0.61
C LEU A 72 8.73 1.03 0.84
N GLU A 73 9.38 2.18 1.06
CA GLU A 73 9.60 2.74 2.39
C GLU A 73 8.28 2.98 3.13
N TYR A 74 7.29 3.58 2.47
CA TYR A 74 5.96 3.77 3.06
C TYR A 74 5.27 2.44 3.38
N ALA A 75 5.34 1.45 2.48
CA ALA A 75 4.72 0.15 2.70
C ALA A 75 5.34 -0.61 3.89
N GLU A 76 6.66 -0.53 4.04
CA GLU A 76 7.38 -1.07 5.19
C GLU A 76 7.02 -0.34 6.50
N SER A 77 6.82 0.98 6.45
CA SER A 77 6.35 1.74 7.60
C SER A 77 4.98 1.25 8.07
N TYR A 78 4.07 0.90 7.16
CA TYR A 78 2.75 0.36 7.53
C TYR A 78 2.82 -1.02 8.19
N LEU A 79 3.78 -1.87 7.81
CA LEU A 79 4.04 -3.14 8.51
C LEU A 79 4.49 -2.90 9.95
N ILE A 80 5.34 -1.90 10.18
CA ILE A 80 5.85 -1.58 11.51
C ILE A 80 4.74 -0.99 12.37
N ASP A 81 3.96 -0.04 11.83
CA ASP A 81 2.86 0.60 12.55
C ASP A 81 1.82 -0.42 13.02
N THR A 82 1.44 -1.40 12.19
CA THR A 82 0.47 -2.43 12.60
C THR A 82 1.04 -3.46 13.57
N LEU A 83 2.35 -3.74 13.53
CA LEU A 83 3.01 -4.52 14.58
C LEU A 83 3.01 -3.77 15.91
N THR A 84 3.18 -2.45 15.90
CA THR A 84 3.15 -1.61 17.11
C THR A 84 1.75 -1.28 17.61
N ASP A 85 0.73 -1.34 16.76
CA ASP A 85 -0.70 -1.18 17.11
C ASP A 85 -1.34 -2.51 17.55
N THR A 86 -0.56 -3.58 17.71
CA THR A 86 -0.98 -4.65 18.62
C THR A 86 -1.16 -4.00 19.99
N PRO A 87 -2.37 -3.92 20.56
CA PRO A 87 -2.52 -3.34 21.88
C PRO A 87 -1.62 -4.16 22.79
N ARG A 88 -0.69 -3.47 23.42
CA ARG A 88 -0.09 -3.88 24.68
C ARG A 88 -1.24 -3.91 25.70
N SER A 89 -2.19 -4.82 25.53
CA SER A 89 -3.27 -5.06 26.46
C SER A 89 -2.64 -5.71 27.67
N GLU A 90 -2.31 -4.83 28.61
CA GLU A 90 -2.48 -5.02 30.03
C GLU A 90 -1.62 -6.12 30.65
N ARG A 91 -0.40 -5.70 30.98
CA ARG A 91 0.18 -6.05 32.28
C ARG A 91 -0.77 -5.54 33.37
N PHE A 92 -1.56 -6.43 33.96
CA PHE A 92 -2.02 -6.32 35.35
C PHE A 92 -1.86 -7.67 36.04
#